data_AF-A0A2N8MWU8-F1
#
_entry.id   AF-A0A2N8MWU8-F1
#
_cell.length_a   1.000
_cell.length_b   1.000
_cell.length_c   1.000
_cell.angle_alpha   90.00
_cell.angle_beta   90.00
_cell.angle_gamma   90.00
#
_symmetry.space_group_name_H-M   'P 1'
#
loop_
_entity.id
_entity.type
_entity.pdbx_description
1 polymer ?
#
loop_
_entity_poly.entity_id
_entity_poly.type
_entity_poly.pdbx_seq_one_letter_code
_entity_poly.pdbx_strand_id
1 'polypeptide(L)'
;MSNATRLRRRLVEHLLAEGVLHDARWMTAFRTVPRHVFLPRFFVPAANGWAAVENGDEEWLRRAYSPEVLVIQLDDDSGLWERARYLGAQPGTPTSSSSQPSIMAIMLEELRVADGHRVLEIGTGTGYNAALLCHRLGSGLVYTVDIDPELVDAARERLAEAGYAPSCAASDGADGFPAGVLYDRVLCTCSVSSIPPAWLEQTVPGGLIVTTLNRPIGGGLVRIVAGEGATGQGRVLGRDGRFMPLRAHRFRPSKVPDGDVAWRPTRLPMGVITEVRSRFEFFAGLQLPGVTALRDGQNTALVHADGSWVRHRQSDREYEVAEGGPRRLWELVESAQEEWLELGQPWRDRFGLSLDGDDQVIWLDSPEGRTWPLRP
;
A
#
# COMPACT_ATOMS: atom_id res chain seq x y z
N MET A 1 -0.15 -34.21 -10.58
CA MET A 1 0.05 -32.81 -10.13
C MET A 1 -1.31 -32.25 -9.78
N SER A 2 -1.52 -31.75 -8.56
CA SER A 2 -2.84 -31.21 -8.15
C SER A 2 -3.19 -29.93 -8.91
N ASN A 3 -4.47 -29.57 -8.97
CA ASN A 3 -4.92 -28.31 -9.58
C ASN A 3 -4.24 -27.09 -8.92
N ALA A 4 -4.06 -27.12 -7.60
CA ALA A 4 -3.37 -26.08 -6.85
C ALA A 4 -1.90 -25.93 -7.27
N THR A 5 -1.16 -27.03 -7.46
CA THR A 5 0.23 -26.96 -7.93
C THR A 5 0.33 -26.34 -9.32
N ARG A 6 -0.59 -26.69 -10.23
CA ARG A 6 -0.62 -26.11 -11.59
C ARG A 6 -0.90 -24.61 -11.56
N LEU A 7 -1.90 -24.18 -10.78
CA LEU A 7 -2.27 -22.77 -10.66
C LEU A 7 -1.15 -21.95 -9.99
N ARG A 8 -0.51 -22.49 -8.95
CA ARG A 8 0.66 -21.86 -8.32
C ARG A 8 1.81 -21.68 -9.30
N ARG A 9 2.11 -22.69 -10.11
CA ARG A 9 3.14 -22.58 -11.15
C ARG A 9 2.81 -21.48 -12.16
N ARG A 10 1.55 -21.40 -12.61
CA ARG A 10 1.09 -20.35 -13.52
C ARG A 10 1.21 -18.95 -12.91
N LEU A 11 0.91 -18.79 -11.63
CA LEU A 11 1.13 -17.52 -10.93
C LEU A 11 2.61 -17.13 -10.96
N VAL A 12 3.52 -18.07 -10.66
CA VAL A 12 4.96 -17.81 -10.73
C VAL A 12 5.41 -17.46 -12.15
N GLU A 13 4.94 -18.19 -13.17
CA GLU A 13 5.22 -17.87 -14.57
C GLU A 13 4.76 -16.46 -14.95
N HIS A 14 3.61 -16.02 -14.44
CA HIS A 14 3.14 -14.65 -14.61
C HIS A 14 4.07 -13.62 -13.94
N LEU A 15 4.50 -13.84 -12.69
CA LEU A 15 5.45 -12.96 -11.99
C LEU A 15 6.81 -12.86 -12.71
N LEU A 16 7.27 -13.96 -13.30
CA LEU A 16 8.49 -13.98 -14.12
C LEU A 16 8.30 -13.19 -15.42
N ALA A 17 7.15 -13.34 -16.08
CA ALA A 17 6.84 -12.62 -17.32
C ALA A 17 6.69 -11.10 -17.10
N GLU A 18 6.19 -10.68 -15.94
CA GLU A 18 6.15 -9.26 -15.54
C GLU A 18 7.53 -8.71 -15.14
N GLY A 19 8.55 -9.56 -15.00
CA GLY A 19 9.88 -9.14 -14.56
C GLY A 19 9.86 -8.55 -13.14
N VAL A 20 9.09 -9.16 -12.23
CA VAL A 20 8.99 -8.72 -10.83
C VAL A 20 9.62 -9.69 -9.84
N LEU A 21 10.05 -10.87 -10.30
CA LEU A 21 10.61 -11.93 -9.49
C LEU A 21 11.89 -12.45 -10.17
N HIS A 22 13.03 -12.33 -9.48
CA HIS A 22 14.36 -12.55 -10.06
C HIS A 22 15.25 -13.43 -9.17
N ASP A 23 15.17 -13.33 -7.84
CA ASP A 23 15.94 -14.18 -6.93
C ASP A 23 15.36 -15.61 -6.95
N ALA A 24 16.21 -16.59 -7.25
CA ALA A 24 15.83 -18.00 -7.33
C ALA A 24 15.26 -18.56 -6.01
N ARG A 25 15.66 -18.01 -4.86
CA ARG A 25 15.14 -18.39 -3.53
C ARG A 25 13.73 -17.85 -3.34
N TRP A 26 13.43 -16.63 -3.79
CA TRP A 26 12.06 -16.12 -3.81
C TRP A 26 11.19 -16.91 -4.79
N MET A 27 11.70 -17.22 -5.98
CA MET A 27 10.99 -18.11 -6.92
C MET A 27 10.64 -19.46 -6.28
N THR A 28 11.55 -20.03 -5.51
CA THR A 28 11.34 -21.29 -4.79
C THR A 28 10.28 -21.15 -3.71
N ALA A 29 10.30 -20.04 -2.95
CA ALA A 29 9.28 -19.73 -1.96
C ALA A 29 7.88 -19.65 -2.60
N PHE A 30 7.70 -18.84 -3.64
CA PHE A 30 6.41 -18.71 -4.35
C PHE A 30 5.95 -20.05 -4.99
N ARG A 31 6.88 -20.90 -5.44
CA ARG A 31 6.56 -22.24 -5.98
C ARG A 31 6.20 -23.25 -4.89
N THR A 32 6.51 -22.99 -3.63
CA THR A 32 6.35 -23.95 -2.53
C THR A 32 5.21 -23.57 -1.60
N VAL A 33 5.12 -22.31 -1.19
CA VAL A 33 4.13 -21.84 -0.21
C VAL A 33 2.71 -21.89 -0.83
N PRO A 34 1.77 -22.62 -0.22
CA PRO A 34 0.42 -22.79 -0.77
C PRO A 34 -0.47 -21.58 -0.47
N ARG A 35 -0.46 -20.55 -1.34
CA ARG A 35 -1.29 -19.33 -1.18
C ARG A 35 -2.76 -19.59 -0.81
N HIS A 36 -3.37 -20.67 -1.33
CA HIS A 36 -4.76 -21.03 -1.02
C HIS A 36 -5.02 -21.43 0.45
N VAL A 37 -4.02 -21.96 1.17
CA VAL A 37 -4.13 -22.22 2.63
C VAL A 37 -4.33 -20.91 3.40
N PHE A 38 -3.74 -19.83 2.92
CA PHE A 38 -3.85 -18.50 3.53
C PHE A 38 -5.12 -17.74 3.13
N LEU A 39 -5.95 -18.33 2.26
CA LEU A 39 -7.15 -17.72 1.69
C LEU A 39 -8.34 -18.69 1.76
N PRO A 40 -8.72 -19.22 2.93
CA PRO A 40 -9.87 -20.12 3.03
C PRO A 40 -11.18 -19.43 2.62
N ARG A 41 -11.22 -18.10 2.77
CA ARG A 41 -12.33 -17.25 2.37
C ARG A 41 -11.85 -15.84 2.03
N PHE A 42 -12.58 -15.16 1.15
CA PHE A 42 -12.34 -13.76 0.76
C PHE A 42 -13.61 -13.16 0.15
N PHE A 43 -13.54 -11.88 -0.20
CA PHE A 43 -14.58 -11.16 -0.92
C PHE A 43 -14.19 -10.93 -2.39
N VAL A 44 -15.19 -10.84 -3.25
CA VAL A 44 -15.07 -10.40 -4.64
C VAL A 44 -16.03 -9.24 -4.92
N PRO A 45 -15.68 -8.30 -5.84
CA PRO A 45 -16.59 -7.22 -6.22
C PRO A 45 -17.92 -7.74 -6.78
N ALA A 46 -19.02 -7.09 -6.39
CA ALA A 46 -20.39 -7.36 -6.83
C ALA A 46 -21.16 -6.05 -7.04
N ALA A 47 -22.33 -6.12 -7.69
CA ALA A 47 -23.11 -4.93 -8.07
C ALA A 47 -23.42 -3.98 -6.88
N ASN A 48 -23.66 -4.53 -5.69
CA ASN A 48 -24.03 -3.78 -4.49
C ASN A 48 -22.98 -3.91 -3.36
N GLY A 49 -21.70 -4.08 -3.72
CA GLY A 49 -20.59 -4.18 -2.76
C GLY A 49 -19.76 -5.42 -2.97
N TRP A 50 -19.70 -6.28 -1.97
CA TRP A 50 -18.75 -7.39 -1.87
C TRP A 50 -19.45 -8.71 -1.59
N ALA A 51 -19.25 -9.70 -2.48
CA ALA A 51 -19.78 -11.05 -2.32
C ALA A 51 -18.73 -11.98 -1.69
N ALA A 52 -19.19 -12.91 -0.85
CA ALA A 52 -18.33 -13.88 -0.18
C ALA A 52 -18.00 -15.08 -1.09
N VAL A 53 -16.72 -15.51 -1.05
CA VAL A 53 -16.21 -16.73 -1.69
C VAL A 53 -15.42 -17.53 -0.66
N GLU A 54 -15.59 -18.85 -0.63
CA GLU A 54 -14.88 -19.77 0.27
C GLU A 54 -14.38 -21.04 -0.42
N ASN A 55 -13.50 -21.76 0.28
CA ASN A 55 -13.06 -23.09 -0.12
C ASN A 55 -14.27 -24.03 -0.30
N GLY A 56 -14.35 -24.67 -1.47
CA GLY A 56 -15.49 -25.46 -1.91
C GLY A 56 -16.28 -24.81 -3.04
N ASP A 57 -16.23 -23.48 -3.16
CA ASP A 57 -16.81 -22.78 -4.32
C ASP A 57 -15.98 -23.05 -5.59
N GLU A 58 -16.64 -23.20 -6.74
CA GLU A 58 -16.03 -23.61 -8.02
C GLU A 58 -14.82 -22.74 -8.43
N GLU A 59 -14.93 -21.43 -8.21
CA GLU A 59 -13.93 -20.44 -8.64
C GLU A 59 -12.88 -20.10 -7.59
N TRP A 60 -13.04 -20.60 -6.35
CA TRP A 60 -12.22 -20.22 -5.20
C TRP A 60 -10.72 -20.45 -5.45
N LEU A 61 -10.35 -21.66 -5.85
CA LEU A 61 -8.95 -22.02 -6.02
C LEU A 61 -8.28 -21.24 -7.16
N ARG A 62 -9.04 -20.98 -8.24
CA ARG A 62 -8.55 -20.19 -9.38
C ARG A 62 -8.31 -18.73 -8.96
N ARG A 63 -9.22 -18.15 -8.19
CA ARG A 63 -9.11 -16.80 -7.64
C ARG A 63 -7.95 -16.67 -6.66
N ALA A 64 -7.74 -17.65 -5.77
CA ALA A 64 -6.63 -17.65 -4.82
C ALA A 64 -5.24 -17.54 -5.49
N TYR A 65 -5.12 -18.04 -6.72
CA TYR A 65 -3.90 -17.95 -7.55
C TYR A 65 -3.97 -16.91 -8.68
N SER A 66 -4.98 -16.04 -8.66
CA SER A 66 -5.05 -14.89 -9.57
C SER A 66 -4.03 -13.80 -9.17
N PRO A 67 -3.60 -12.96 -10.11
CA PRO A 67 -2.74 -11.81 -9.83
C PRO A 67 -3.54 -10.60 -9.28
N GLU A 68 -4.69 -10.84 -8.65
CA GLU A 68 -5.55 -9.80 -8.08
C GLU A 68 -5.31 -9.68 -6.56
N VAL A 69 -5.69 -8.52 -6.02
CA VAL A 69 -5.87 -8.33 -4.58
C VAL A 69 -7.13 -9.09 -4.16
N LEU A 70 -7.08 -9.82 -3.05
CA LEU A 70 -8.24 -10.53 -2.50
C LEU A 70 -8.57 -9.97 -1.12
N VAL A 71 -9.69 -9.27 -1.03
CA VAL A 71 -10.14 -8.62 0.21
C VAL A 71 -10.58 -9.69 1.21
N ILE A 72 -10.16 -9.57 2.47
CA ILE A 72 -10.49 -10.55 3.53
C ILE A 72 -11.27 -9.93 4.69
N GLN A 73 -11.29 -8.60 4.79
CA GLN A 73 -12.02 -7.87 5.82
C GLN A 73 -12.55 -6.55 5.26
N LEU A 74 -13.75 -6.18 5.69
CA LEU A 74 -14.40 -4.91 5.40
C LEU A 74 -14.65 -4.20 6.74
N ASP A 75 -14.52 -2.87 6.77
CA ASP A 75 -14.89 -1.99 7.88
C ASP A 75 -14.36 -2.43 9.28
N ASP A 76 -13.21 -3.10 9.33
CA ASP A 76 -12.65 -3.73 10.54
C ASP A 76 -13.59 -4.75 11.22
N ASP A 77 -14.55 -5.31 10.48
CA ASP A 77 -15.54 -6.28 10.96
C ASP A 77 -15.29 -7.65 10.30
N SER A 78 -14.85 -8.59 11.11
CA SER A 78 -14.64 -9.99 10.69
C SER A 78 -15.93 -10.73 10.35
N GLY A 79 -17.06 -10.30 10.92
CA GLY A 79 -18.39 -10.87 10.73
C GLY A 79 -19.12 -10.41 9.46
N LEU A 80 -18.58 -9.41 8.74
CA LEU A 80 -19.15 -8.98 7.46
C LEU A 80 -19.08 -10.07 6.40
N TRP A 81 -18.11 -10.98 6.50
CA TRP A 81 -17.96 -12.07 5.55
C TRP A 81 -19.13 -13.06 5.66
N GLU A 82 -19.48 -13.47 6.88
CA GLU A 82 -20.60 -14.36 7.14
C GLU A 82 -21.92 -13.72 6.67
N ARG A 83 -22.11 -12.42 6.92
CA ARG A 83 -23.28 -11.69 6.39
C ARG A 83 -23.30 -11.70 4.87
N ALA A 84 -22.16 -11.48 4.21
CA ALA A 84 -22.07 -11.56 2.75
C ALA A 84 -22.36 -12.97 2.22
N ARG A 85 -21.98 -14.01 2.96
CA ARG A 85 -22.23 -15.42 2.60
C ARG A 85 -23.71 -15.78 2.68
N TYR A 86 -24.40 -15.38 3.74
CA TYR A 86 -25.78 -15.83 4.00
C TYR A 86 -26.86 -14.85 3.57
N LEU A 87 -26.55 -13.55 3.49
CA LEU A 87 -27.51 -12.49 3.16
C LEU A 87 -27.26 -11.85 1.79
N GLY A 88 -26.23 -12.31 1.06
CA GLY A 88 -25.81 -11.73 -0.21
C GLY A 88 -24.87 -10.54 -0.04
N ALA A 89 -24.42 -9.97 -1.17
CA ALA A 89 -23.35 -8.98 -1.19
C ALA A 89 -23.58 -7.80 -0.22
N GLN A 90 -22.51 -7.42 0.50
CA GLN A 90 -22.54 -6.36 1.51
C GLN A 90 -21.76 -5.13 1.03
N PRO A 91 -22.22 -3.90 1.30
CA PRO A 91 -21.37 -2.73 1.18
C PRO A 91 -20.25 -2.78 2.24
N GLY A 92 -19.16 -2.07 1.98
CA GLY A 92 -18.10 -1.90 2.96
C GLY A 92 -16.80 -1.43 2.33
N THR A 93 -15.93 -0.89 3.18
CA THR A 93 -14.59 -0.45 2.80
C THR A 93 -13.59 -1.55 3.12
N PRO A 94 -12.81 -2.04 2.15
CA PRO A 94 -11.73 -2.98 2.43
C PRO A 94 -10.75 -2.47 3.49
N THR A 95 -10.56 -3.25 4.55
CA THR A 95 -9.62 -2.95 5.65
C THR A 95 -8.51 -3.97 5.80
N SER A 96 -8.65 -5.15 5.20
CA SER A 96 -7.56 -6.12 5.06
C SER A 96 -7.69 -6.91 3.76
N SER A 97 -6.56 -7.35 3.21
CA SER A 97 -6.50 -8.17 2.00
C SER A 97 -5.26 -9.05 1.94
N SER A 98 -5.30 -10.11 1.13
CA SER A 98 -4.08 -10.64 0.53
C SER A 98 -3.70 -9.74 -0.62
N SER A 99 -2.59 -9.02 -0.45
CA SER A 99 -2.03 -8.11 -1.44
C SER A 99 -1.75 -8.82 -2.78
N GLN A 100 -1.67 -8.02 -3.83
CA GLN A 100 -1.38 -8.52 -5.17
C GLN A 100 -0.01 -9.25 -5.17
N PRO A 101 0.11 -10.44 -5.78
CA PRO A 101 1.36 -11.20 -5.76
C PRO A 101 2.55 -10.47 -6.38
N SER A 102 2.33 -9.66 -7.42
CA SER A 102 3.40 -8.89 -8.07
C SER A 102 3.96 -7.81 -7.17
N ILE A 103 3.12 -7.09 -6.41
CA ILE A 103 3.62 -6.11 -5.45
C ILE A 103 4.35 -6.76 -4.27
N MET A 104 3.86 -7.91 -3.78
CA MET A 104 4.58 -8.70 -2.78
C MET A 104 5.98 -9.10 -3.27
N ALA A 105 6.08 -9.62 -4.49
CA ALA A 105 7.35 -9.99 -5.10
C ALA A 105 8.30 -8.78 -5.22
N ILE A 106 7.81 -7.64 -5.71
CA ILE A 106 8.60 -6.39 -5.78
C ILE A 106 9.17 -6.04 -4.40
N MET A 107 8.33 -5.98 -3.37
CA MET A 107 8.78 -5.55 -2.05
C MET A 107 9.75 -6.54 -1.40
N LEU A 108 9.56 -7.86 -1.59
CA LEU A 108 10.48 -8.90 -1.09
C LEU A 108 11.85 -8.84 -1.79
N GLU A 109 11.89 -8.54 -3.10
CA GLU A 109 13.14 -8.30 -3.84
C GLU A 109 13.84 -7.02 -3.34
N GLU A 110 13.08 -5.94 -3.15
CA GLU A 110 13.59 -4.65 -2.67
C GLU A 110 14.10 -4.71 -1.22
N LEU A 111 13.56 -5.64 -0.42
CA LEU A 111 13.99 -5.91 0.95
C LEU A 111 15.42 -6.47 1.02
N ARG A 112 15.93 -7.06 -0.09
CA ARG A 112 17.32 -7.55 -0.21
C ARG A 112 17.76 -8.36 1.01
N VAL A 113 16.97 -9.37 1.36
CA VAL A 113 17.27 -10.24 2.50
C VAL A 113 18.46 -11.16 2.20
N ALA A 114 19.34 -11.33 3.17
CA ALA A 114 20.39 -12.34 3.16
C ALA A 114 20.10 -13.39 4.24
N ASP A 115 20.81 -14.51 4.16
CA ASP A 115 20.64 -15.60 5.11
C ASP A 115 21.08 -15.10 6.51
N GLY A 116 20.31 -15.45 7.54
CA GLY A 116 20.56 -15.01 8.92
C GLY A 116 19.93 -13.66 9.30
N HIS A 117 19.37 -12.90 8.35
CA HIS A 117 18.65 -11.66 8.68
C HIS A 117 17.38 -11.93 9.47
N ARG A 118 17.16 -11.15 10.54
CA ARG A 118 15.88 -11.02 11.22
C ARG A 118 14.99 -10.03 10.48
N VAL A 119 13.77 -10.43 10.19
CA VAL A 119 12.79 -9.61 9.47
C VAL A 119 11.57 -9.35 10.33
N LEU A 120 11.20 -8.08 10.44
CA LEU A 120 9.88 -7.66 10.90
C LEU A 120 8.97 -7.37 9.71
N GLU A 121 7.83 -8.04 9.65
CA GLU A 121 6.70 -7.71 8.81
C GLU A 121 5.64 -6.94 9.61
N ILE A 122 5.13 -5.84 9.04
CA ILE A 122 4.05 -5.04 9.60
C ILE A 122 2.83 -5.19 8.71
N GLY A 123 1.74 -5.70 9.28
CA GLY A 123 0.52 -6.13 8.57
C GLY A 123 0.52 -7.63 8.30
N THR A 124 0.33 -8.46 9.33
CA THR A 124 0.24 -9.92 9.17
C THR A 124 -0.85 -10.33 8.17
N GLY A 125 -2.04 -9.73 8.26
CA GLY A 125 -3.19 -10.01 7.40
C GLY A 125 -3.50 -11.50 7.27
N THR A 126 -3.36 -12.06 6.07
CA THR A 126 -3.57 -13.51 5.84
C THR A 126 -2.48 -14.42 6.42
N GLY A 127 -1.27 -13.91 6.66
CA GLY A 127 -0.06 -14.69 6.95
C GLY A 127 0.68 -15.22 5.73
N TYR A 128 0.21 -14.99 4.50
CA TYR A 128 0.87 -15.53 3.30
C TYR A 128 2.28 -14.95 3.08
N ASN A 129 2.46 -13.65 3.29
CA ASN A 129 3.75 -13.01 3.07
C ASN A 129 4.75 -13.34 4.19
N ALA A 130 4.30 -13.43 5.45
CA ALA A 130 5.05 -14.09 6.53
C ALA A 130 5.51 -15.50 6.15
N ALA A 131 4.66 -16.33 5.54
CA ALA A 131 5.04 -17.69 5.13
C ALA A 131 6.13 -17.71 4.03
N LEU A 132 6.09 -16.75 3.09
CA LEU A 132 7.16 -16.57 2.10
C LEU A 132 8.49 -16.20 2.79
N LEU A 133 8.45 -15.30 3.77
CA LEU A 133 9.61 -14.94 4.59
C LEU A 133 10.13 -16.14 5.40
N CYS A 134 9.24 -16.92 6.03
CA CYS A 134 9.62 -18.12 6.77
C CYS A 134 10.24 -19.18 5.87
N HIS A 135 9.72 -19.36 4.66
CA HIS A 135 10.35 -20.25 3.68
C HIS A 135 11.76 -19.79 3.31
N ARG A 136 11.97 -18.47 3.18
CA ARG A 136 13.24 -17.87 2.77
C ARG A 136 14.30 -17.89 3.88
N LEU A 137 13.92 -17.67 5.14
CA LEU A 137 14.85 -17.40 6.24
C LEU A 137 14.75 -18.41 7.39
N GLY A 138 13.67 -19.18 7.46
CA GLY A 138 13.29 -19.96 8.63
C GLY A 138 12.42 -19.15 9.61
N SER A 139 11.46 -19.84 10.24
CA SER A 139 10.47 -19.21 11.13
C SER A 139 11.09 -18.41 12.29
N GLY A 140 12.21 -18.88 12.86
CA GLY A 140 12.85 -18.24 14.01
C GLY A 140 13.46 -16.86 13.74
N LEU A 141 13.52 -16.43 12.47
CA LEU A 141 14.03 -15.12 12.07
C LEU A 141 12.93 -14.18 11.57
N VAL A 142 11.67 -14.60 11.64
CA VAL A 142 10.53 -13.84 11.12
C VAL A 142 9.61 -13.43 12.26
N TYR A 143 9.28 -12.14 12.27
CA TYR A 143 8.39 -11.49 13.21
C TYR A 143 7.30 -10.81 12.39
N THR A 144 6.04 -10.95 12.77
CA THR A 144 4.92 -10.34 12.04
C THR A 144 3.88 -9.78 13.01
N VAL A 145 3.44 -8.54 12.78
CA VAL A 145 2.51 -7.84 13.66
C VAL A 145 1.27 -7.38 12.89
N ASP A 146 0.10 -7.54 13.49
CA ASP A 146 -1.14 -6.91 13.01
C ASP A 146 -1.90 -6.33 14.21
N ILE A 147 -2.68 -5.29 13.98
CA ILE A 147 -3.46 -4.63 15.02
C ILE A 147 -4.75 -5.40 15.33
N ASP A 148 -5.20 -6.25 14.40
CA ASP A 148 -6.40 -7.05 14.56
C ASP A 148 -6.09 -8.45 15.15
N PRO A 149 -6.50 -8.73 16.40
CA PRO A 149 -6.19 -10.01 17.04
C PRO A 149 -6.80 -11.22 16.32
N GLU A 150 -7.98 -11.06 15.70
CA GLU A 150 -8.63 -12.17 14.99
C GLU A 150 -7.87 -12.54 13.71
N LEU A 151 -7.30 -11.54 13.02
CA LEU A 151 -6.42 -11.79 11.87
C LEU A 151 -5.14 -12.49 12.30
N VAL A 152 -4.52 -12.07 13.41
CA VAL A 152 -3.29 -12.68 13.94
C VAL A 152 -3.52 -14.15 14.30
N ASP A 153 -4.59 -14.46 15.03
CA ASP A 153 -4.88 -15.83 15.44
C ASP A 153 -5.15 -16.73 14.23
N ALA A 154 -5.96 -16.26 13.27
CA ALA A 154 -6.23 -17.00 12.05
C ALA A 154 -4.97 -17.16 11.17
N ALA A 155 -4.05 -16.18 11.16
CA ALA A 155 -2.79 -16.29 10.45
C ALA A 155 -1.85 -17.31 11.11
N ARG A 156 -1.77 -17.36 12.44
CA ARG A 156 -0.99 -18.36 13.20
C ARG A 156 -1.41 -19.78 12.85
N GLU A 157 -2.72 -20.05 12.80
CA GLU A 157 -3.25 -21.37 12.44
C GLU A 157 -2.83 -21.78 11.02
N ARG A 158 -2.98 -20.87 10.04
CA ARG A 158 -2.63 -21.13 8.63
C ARG A 158 -1.13 -21.27 8.42
N LEU A 159 -0.33 -20.49 9.15
CA LEU A 159 1.12 -20.62 9.19
C LEU A 159 1.50 -22.01 9.70
N ALA A 160 0.92 -22.46 10.81
CA ALA A 160 1.16 -23.77 11.39
C ALA A 160 0.74 -24.91 10.44
N GLU A 161 -0.42 -24.80 9.79
CA GLU A 161 -0.88 -25.74 8.75
C GLU A 161 0.14 -25.85 7.59
N ALA A 162 0.74 -24.73 7.20
CA ALA A 162 1.79 -24.68 6.18
C ALA A 162 3.19 -25.08 6.69
N GLY A 163 3.34 -25.43 7.97
CA GLY A 163 4.61 -25.85 8.58
C GLY A 163 5.51 -24.70 9.04
N TYR A 164 4.96 -23.50 9.22
CA TYR A 164 5.67 -22.29 9.66
C TYR A 164 5.20 -21.85 11.05
N ALA A 165 6.10 -21.28 11.84
CA ALA A 165 5.80 -20.82 13.21
C ALA A 165 6.62 -19.57 13.57
N PRO A 166 6.45 -18.44 12.84
CA PRO A 166 7.12 -17.19 13.18
C PRO A 166 6.57 -16.57 14.46
N SER A 167 7.30 -15.59 15.00
CA SER A 167 6.79 -14.77 16.10
C SER A 167 5.67 -13.87 15.59
N CYS A 168 4.47 -14.00 16.13
CA CYS A 168 3.32 -13.19 15.73
C CYS A 168 2.83 -12.35 16.92
N ALA A 169 2.44 -11.09 16.70
CA ALA A 169 1.89 -10.21 17.74
C ALA A 169 0.62 -9.50 17.28
N ALA A 170 -0.32 -9.32 18.22
CA ALA A 170 -1.51 -8.49 18.05
C ALA A 170 -1.28 -7.14 18.74
N SER A 171 -0.80 -6.14 18.00
CA SER A 171 -0.47 -4.80 18.50
C SER A 171 -0.44 -3.78 17.37
N ASP A 172 -0.39 -2.48 17.69
CA ASP A 172 -0.24 -1.46 16.65
C ASP A 172 1.15 -1.56 16.02
N GLY A 173 1.18 -1.79 14.71
CA GLY A 173 2.40 -1.86 13.93
C GLY A 173 3.14 -0.53 13.82
N ALA A 174 2.51 0.60 14.13
CA ALA A 174 3.18 1.90 14.24
C ALA A 174 4.32 1.86 15.28
N ASP A 175 4.13 1.10 16.35
CA ASP A 175 5.10 0.92 17.44
C ASP A 175 6.11 -0.21 17.17
N GLY A 176 6.08 -0.80 15.97
CA GLY A 176 6.92 -1.94 15.60
C GLY A 176 6.46 -3.25 16.26
N PHE A 177 7.41 -4.07 16.74
CA PHE A 177 7.11 -5.36 17.34
C PHE A 177 7.68 -5.47 18.77
N PRO A 178 6.89 -5.91 19.76
CA PRO A 178 7.26 -5.89 21.17
C PRO A 178 8.19 -7.06 21.60
N ALA A 179 9.32 -7.24 20.91
CA ALA A 179 10.29 -8.30 21.19
C ALA A 179 11.56 -7.82 21.92
N GLY A 180 11.86 -6.51 21.88
CA GLY A 180 13.12 -5.98 22.43
C GLY A 180 14.37 -6.43 21.65
N VAL A 181 14.22 -6.73 20.35
CA VAL A 181 15.32 -7.09 19.45
C VAL A 181 15.39 -6.12 18.27
N LEU A 182 16.58 -5.96 17.68
CA LEU A 182 16.76 -5.22 16.44
C LEU A 182 16.59 -6.13 15.22
N TYR A 183 16.03 -5.58 14.15
CA TYR A 183 15.81 -6.25 12.87
C TYR A 183 16.83 -5.80 11.83
N ASP A 184 17.24 -6.72 10.97
CA ASP A 184 18.04 -6.38 9.80
C ASP A 184 17.17 -5.72 8.72
N ARG A 185 15.88 -6.08 8.72
CA ARG A 185 14.92 -5.73 7.68
C ARG A 185 13.55 -5.49 8.28
N VAL A 186 12.89 -4.43 7.83
CA VAL A 186 11.50 -4.13 8.14
C VAL A 186 10.72 -4.02 6.84
N LEU A 187 9.60 -4.73 6.75
CA LEU A 187 8.72 -4.74 5.61
C LEU A 187 7.32 -4.38 6.07
N CYS A 188 6.79 -3.25 5.61
CA CYS A 188 5.42 -2.87 5.90
C CYS A 188 4.51 -3.13 4.70
N THR A 189 3.50 -3.98 4.90
CA THR A 189 2.49 -4.36 3.90
C THR A 189 1.16 -3.63 4.11
N CYS A 190 1.22 -2.48 4.77
CA CYS A 190 0.21 -1.43 4.75
C CYS A 190 0.91 -0.08 4.44
N SER A 191 0.15 0.99 4.24
CA SER A 191 0.71 2.30 3.89
C SER A 191 0.70 3.29 5.04
N VAL A 192 1.72 4.15 5.09
CA VAL A 192 1.92 5.14 6.15
C VAL A 192 2.12 6.55 5.59
N SER A 193 1.52 7.56 6.21
CA SER A 193 1.65 8.95 5.73
C SER A 193 3.00 9.58 6.09
N SER A 194 3.67 9.07 7.13
CA SER A 194 5.07 9.31 7.49
C SER A 194 5.68 8.00 8.00
N ILE A 195 7.01 7.89 8.06
CA ILE A 195 7.69 6.68 8.54
C ILE A 195 7.68 6.68 10.08
N PRO A 196 7.09 5.70 10.77
CA PRO A 196 7.12 5.69 12.23
C PRO A 196 8.55 5.62 12.78
N PRO A 197 8.95 6.50 13.74
CA PRO A 197 10.28 6.49 14.35
C PRO A 197 10.67 5.12 14.94
N ALA A 198 9.71 4.41 15.54
CA ALA A 198 9.92 3.09 16.12
C ALA A 198 10.46 2.06 15.11
N TRP A 199 10.17 2.20 13.82
CA TRP A 199 10.69 1.29 12.80
C TRP A 199 12.19 1.50 12.58
N LEU A 200 12.64 2.75 12.61
CA LEU A 200 14.06 3.10 12.49
C LEU A 200 14.81 2.64 13.74
N GLU A 201 14.26 2.92 14.93
CA GLU A 201 14.86 2.53 16.22
C GLU A 201 14.97 1.01 16.40
N GLN A 202 14.03 0.25 15.84
CA GLN A 202 14.05 -1.21 15.88
C GLN A 202 14.83 -1.84 14.71
N THR A 203 15.46 -1.04 13.85
CA THR A 203 16.29 -1.53 12.75
C THR A 203 17.77 -1.32 13.08
N VAL A 204 18.61 -2.32 12.80
CA VAL A 204 20.07 -2.13 12.94
C VAL A 204 20.55 -0.99 12.02
N PRO A 205 21.55 -0.19 12.41
CA PRO A 205 22.16 0.77 11.49
C PRO A 205 22.63 0.09 10.20
N GLY A 206 22.25 0.66 9.05
CA GLY A 206 22.47 0.07 7.72
C GLY A 206 21.43 -0.97 7.29
N GLY A 207 20.49 -1.35 8.16
CA GLY A 207 19.35 -2.19 7.83
C GLY A 207 18.37 -1.51 6.88
N LEU A 208 17.49 -2.30 6.24
CA LEU A 208 16.57 -1.80 5.23
C LEU A 208 15.12 -1.82 5.69
N ILE A 209 14.41 -0.74 5.42
CA ILE A 209 12.97 -0.63 5.61
C ILE A 209 12.34 -0.47 4.22
N VAL A 210 11.35 -1.30 3.90
CA VAL A 210 10.56 -1.19 2.67
C VAL A 210 9.09 -1.01 3.06
N THR A 211 8.49 0.08 2.59
CA THR A 211 7.08 0.43 2.86
C THR A 211 6.50 1.22 1.69
N THR A 212 5.23 1.63 1.80
CA THR A 212 4.60 2.57 0.88
C THR A 212 4.09 3.79 1.62
N LEU A 213 4.26 4.95 1.00
CA LEU A 213 3.66 6.20 1.45
C LEU A 213 2.14 6.17 1.18
N ASN A 214 1.36 6.40 2.23
CA ASN A 214 -0.07 6.62 2.16
C ASN A 214 -0.33 8.09 1.83
N ARG A 215 -0.51 8.41 0.56
CA ARG A 215 -0.91 9.76 0.13
C ARG A 215 -2.10 9.64 -0.82
N PRO A 216 -3.17 10.44 -0.64
CA PRO A 216 -4.33 10.34 -1.51
C PRO A 216 -3.98 10.66 -2.97
N ILE A 217 -3.00 11.55 -3.17
CA ILE A 217 -2.39 11.88 -4.45
C ILE A 217 -0.91 11.53 -4.38
N GLY A 218 -0.44 10.72 -5.32
CA GLY A 218 0.98 10.46 -5.46
C GLY A 218 1.59 9.59 -4.35
N GLY A 219 0.93 8.50 -3.94
CA GLY A 219 1.57 7.47 -3.10
C GLY A 219 2.80 6.84 -3.77
N GLY A 220 3.45 5.90 -3.08
CA GLY A 220 4.51 5.11 -3.70
C GLY A 220 5.38 4.35 -2.72
N LEU A 221 6.02 3.30 -3.25
CA LEU A 221 6.99 2.50 -2.51
C LEU A 221 8.23 3.32 -2.18
N VAL A 222 8.76 3.10 -0.98
CA VAL A 222 10.04 3.66 -0.54
C VAL A 222 10.92 2.56 0.03
N ARG A 223 12.22 2.70 -0.20
CA ARG A 223 13.25 1.91 0.47
C ARG A 223 14.18 2.84 1.23
N ILE A 224 14.32 2.58 2.52
CA ILE A 224 15.08 3.39 3.47
C ILE A 224 16.21 2.54 4.04
N VAL A 225 17.36 3.16 4.21
CA VAL A 225 18.48 2.66 5.01
C VAL A 225 18.37 3.31 6.38
N ALA A 226 18.21 2.49 7.42
CA ALA A 226 18.18 2.96 8.80
C ALA A 226 19.56 3.47 9.24
N GLY A 227 19.57 4.58 9.97
CA GLY A 227 20.76 5.13 10.63
C GLY A 227 20.84 4.70 12.09
N GLU A 228 21.48 5.53 12.91
CA GLU A 228 21.48 5.38 14.37
C GLU A 228 20.17 5.96 14.94
N GLY A 229 19.56 5.26 15.90
CA GLY A 229 18.31 5.69 16.52
C GLY A 229 17.17 5.87 15.51
N ALA A 230 16.43 6.96 15.62
CA ALA A 230 15.29 7.27 14.75
C ALA A 230 15.68 7.99 13.45
N THR A 231 16.90 7.78 12.93
CA THR A 231 17.38 8.44 11.71
C THR A 231 17.39 7.50 10.51
N GLY A 232 17.32 8.04 9.30
CA GLY A 232 17.43 7.24 8.08
C GLY A 232 17.40 8.07 6.80
N GLN A 233 17.80 7.45 5.70
CA GLN A 233 17.70 8.04 4.37
C GLN A 233 17.20 7.02 3.36
N GLY A 234 16.40 7.45 2.39
CA GLY A 234 15.75 6.55 1.46
C GLY A 234 15.51 7.11 0.08
N ARG A 235 14.95 6.26 -0.77
CA ARG A 235 14.47 6.63 -2.11
C ARG A 235 13.07 6.12 -2.32
N VAL A 236 12.29 6.91 -3.05
CA VAL A 236 11.06 6.46 -3.67
C VAL A 236 11.44 5.57 -4.84
N LEU A 237 10.73 4.45 -5.01
CA LEU A 237 11.02 3.51 -6.08
C LEU A 237 10.27 3.92 -7.35
N GLY A 238 10.85 3.61 -8.52
CA GLY A 238 10.21 3.89 -9.81
C GLY A 238 8.93 3.06 -10.03
N ARG A 239 8.87 1.85 -9.45
CA ARG A 239 7.67 1.00 -9.44
C ARG A 239 6.70 1.50 -8.36
N ASP A 240 5.42 1.55 -8.71
CA ASP A 240 4.37 1.92 -7.76
C ASP A 240 3.80 0.69 -7.04
N GLY A 241 3.20 0.93 -5.88
CA GLY A 241 2.53 -0.06 -5.06
C GLY A 241 1.67 0.65 -4.03
N ARG A 242 0.37 0.40 -4.05
CA ARG A 242 -0.58 0.99 -3.11
C ARG A 242 -1.12 -0.08 -2.18
N PHE A 243 -1.18 0.26 -0.90
CA PHE A 243 -1.71 -0.61 0.12
C PHE A 243 -2.82 0.11 0.87
N MET A 244 -3.57 -0.66 1.66
CA MET A 244 -4.48 -0.09 2.63
C MET A 244 -3.67 0.67 3.69
N PRO A 245 -4.17 1.80 4.18
CA PRO A 245 -3.51 2.55 5.24
C PRO A 245 -3.42 1.72 6.53
N LEU A 246 -2.28 1.82 7.21
CA LEU A 246 -2.20 1.46 8.63
C LEU A 246 -3.35 2.16 9.37
N ARG A 247 -4.00 1.49 10.33
CA ARG A 247 -5.23 2.02 10.96
C ARG A 247 -5.02 3.43 11.54
N ALA A 248 -3.86 3.70 12.14
CA ALA A 248 -3.47 5.01 12.67
C ALA A 248 -3.29 6.10 11.60
N HIS A 249 -3.10 5.74 10.32
CA HIS A 249 -2.84 6.66 9.21
C HIS A 249 -4.03 6.78 8.24
N ARG A 250 -5.25 6.42 8.66
CA ARG A 250 -6.46 6.56 7.83
C ARG A 250 -6.87 8.02 7.71
N PHE A 251 -7.04 8.49 6.47
CA PHE A 251 -7.64 9.79 6.19
C PHE A 251 -9.14 9.75 6.46
N ARG A 252 -9.67 10.82 7.07
CA ARG A 252 -11.11 11.07 7.13
C ARG A 252 -11.48 12.05 6.01
N PRO A 253 -12.05 11.58 4.90
CA PRO A 253 -12.35 12.46 3.78
C PRO A 253 -13.35 13.55 4.19
N SER A 254 -13.09 14.77 3.75
CA SER A 254 -14.06 15.86 3.85
C SER A 254 -15.18 15.69 2.81
N LYS A 255 -16.30 16.39 2.98
CA LYS A 255 -17.40 16.36 2.02
C LYS A 255 -17.19 17.40 0.94
N VAL A 256 -17.65 17.10 -0.27
CA VAL A 256 -17.79 18.11 -1.33
C VAL A 256 -19.03 18.94 -1.00
N PRO A 257 -18.95 20.27 -0.96
CA PRO A 257 -20.12 21.10 -0.70
C PRO A 257 -21.20 20.97 -1.78
N ASP A 258 -22.46 20.90 -1.36
CA ASP A 258 -23.61 20.97 -2.27
C ASP A 258 -23.86 22.42 -2.72
N GLY A 259 -24.42 22.57 -3.93
CA GLY A 259 -24.86 23.87 -4.45
C GLY A 259 -24.36 24.18 -5.86
N ASP A 260 -24.87 25.28 -6.41
CA ASP A 260 -24.46 25.80 -7.70
C ASP A 260 -23.01 26.30 -7.64
N VAL A 261 -22.26 26.04 -8.70
CA VAL A 261 -20.83 26.36 -8.78
C VAL A 261 -20.50 27.11 -10.06
N ALA A 262 -19.54 28.01 -9.97
CA ALA A 262 -18.98 28.70 -11.14
C ALA A 262 -17.88 27.83 -11.77
N TRP A 263 -18.04 27.51 -13.04
CA TRP A 263 -17.07 26.76 -13.83
C TRP A 263 -16.12 27.70 -14.57
N ARG A 264 -14.85 27.32 -14.62
CA ARG A 264 -13.82 27.96 -15.45
C ARG A 264 -13.13 26.91 -16.32
N PRO A 265 -12.64 27.28 -17.52
CA PRO A 265 -11.85 26.37 -18.34
C PRO A 265 -10.52 26.03 -17.67
N THR A 266 -10.02 24.82 -17.94
CA THR A 266 -8.67 24.37 -17.61
C THR A 266 -8.13 23.49 -18.75
N ARG A 267 -6.80 23.40 -18.87
CA ARG A 267 -6.15 22.54 -19.87
C ARG A 267 -5.92 21.12 -19.34
N LEU A 268 -6.13 20.89 -18.05
CA LEU A 268 -5.73 19.65 -17.39
C LEU A 268 -6.91 18.73 -17.13
N PRO A 269 -6.81 17.44 -17.50
CA PRO A 269 -7.75 16.44 -17.01
C PRO A 269 -7.42 16.07 -15.57
N MET A 270 -8.44 15.77 -14.75
CA MET A 270 -8.27 15.21 -13.39
C MET A 270 -7.32 14.00 -13.34
N GLY A 271 -7.30 13.21 -14.41
CA GLY A 271 -6.42 12.04 -14.52
C GLY A 271 -4.93 12.32 -14.33
N VAL A 272 -4.44 13.55 -14.58
CA VAL A 272 -3.02 13.89 -14.39
C VAL A 272 -2.56 13.81 -12.93
N ILE A 273 -3.48 13.86 -11.96
CA ILE A 273 -3.19 13.76 -10.52
C ILE A 273 -3.90 12.59 -9.83
N THR A 274 -4.78 11.86 -10.51
CA THR A 274 -5.50 10.73 -9.91
C THR A 274 -5.12 9.37 -10.49
N GLU A 275 -4.44 9.34 -11.63
CA GLU A 275 -4.03 8.08 -12.27
C GLU A 275 -2.56 7.75 -11.98
N VAL A 276 -2.31 6.53 -11.46
CA VAL A 276 -0.98 5.97 -11.16
C VAL A 276 0.02 6.09 -12.32
N ARG A 277 -0.47 6.01 -13.56
CA ARG A 277 0.34 6.08 -14.78
C ARG A 277 0.82 7.50 -15.10
N SER A 278 0.23 8.52 -14.49
CA SER A 278 0.62 9.90 -14.72
C SER A 278 2.00 10.17 -14.13
N ARG A 279 2.88 10.76 -14.95
CA ARG A 279 4.23 11.13 -14.50
C ARG A 279 4.26 12.25 -13.46
N PHE A 280 3.22 13.07 -13.49
CA PHE A 280 3.06 14.26 -12.66
C PHE A 280 2.48 13.93 -11.28
N GLU A 281 1.77 12.81 -11.14
CA GLU A 281 0.96 12.50 -9.94
C GLU A 281 1.75 12.61 -8.62
N PHE A 282 2.94 12.01 -8.58
CA PHE A 282 3.79 12.02 -7.38
C PHE A 282 4.18 13.46 -6.99
N PHE A 283 4.55 14.27 -7.98
CA PHE A 283 4.93 15.66 -7.75
C PHE A 283 3.73 16.53 -7.35
N ALA A 284 2.58 16.33 -8.00
CA ALA A 284 1.34 16.99 -7.62
C ALA A 284 0.98 16.73 -6.15
N GLY A 285 1.17 15.49 -5.68
CA GLY A 285 0.96 15.13 -4.28
C GLY A 285 1.84 15.90 -3.29
N LEU A 286 3.06 16.27 -3.68
CA LEU A 286 3.95 17.11 -2.85
C LEU A 286 3.45 18.56 -2.72
N GLN A 287 2.73 19.05 -3.72
CA GLN A 287 2.19 20.41 -3.78
C GLN A 287 0.77 20.50 -3.20
N LEU A 288 0.13 19.35 -2.94
CA LEU A 288 -1.24 19.23 -2.47
C LEU A 288 -1.33 18.45 -1.14
N PRO A 289 -0.58 18.86 -0.09
CA PRO A 289 -0.61 18.14 1.19
C PRO A 289 -2.02 18.13 1.77
N GLY A 290 -2.44 16.95 2.24
CA GLY A 290 -3.76 16.71 2.85
C GLY A 290 -4.94 16.69 1.87
N VAL A 291 -4.73 16.90 0.56
CA VAL A 291 -5.81 16.88 -0.43
C VAL A 291 -6.18 15.44 -0.73
N THR A 292 -7.47 15.13 -0.65
CA THR A 292 -8.02 13.80 -0.93
C THR A 292 -8.86 13.83 -2.20
N ALA A 293 -8.66 12.85 -3.08
CA ALA A 293 -9.55 12.60 -4.21
C ALA A 293 -10.68 11.65 -3.79
N LEU A 294 -11.92 11.99 -4.12
CA LEU A 294 -13.09 11.16 -3.83
C LEU A 294 -14.06 11.10 -5.00
N ARG A 295 -14.92 10.08 -5.01
CA ARG A 295 -15.95 9.91 -6.02
C ARG A 295 -17.12 10.89 -5.76
N ASP A 296 -17.46 11.69 -6.75
CA ASP A 296 -18.61 12.61 -6.74
C ASP A 296 -19.54 12.23 -7.91
N GLY A 297 -20.49 11.32 -7.65
CA GLY A 297 -21.33 10.72 -8.68
C GLY A 297 -20.51 9.95 -9.72
N GLN A 298 -20.52 10.41 -10.97
CA GLN A 298 -19.69 9.86 -12.07
C GLN A 298 -18.32 10.53 -12.20
N ASN A 299 -18.09 11.62 -11.47
CA ASN A 299 -16.88 12.43 -11.53
C ASN A 299 -15.97 12.16 -10.32
N THR A 300 -14.80 12.79 -10.35
CA THR A 300 -13.88 12.83 -9.21
C THR A 300 -13.78 14.26 -8.72
N ALA A 301 -13.84 14.43 -7.39
CA ALA A 301 -13.66 15.71 -6.72
C ALA A 301 -12.40 15.66 -5.86
N LEU A 302 -11.81 16.83 -5.60
CA LEU A 302 -10.77 17.00 -4.58
C LEU A 302 -11.37 17.71 -3.38
N VAL A 303 -10.93 17.33 -2.19
CA VAL A 303 -11.32 17.97 -0.94
C VAL A 303 -10.13 18.09 0.00
N HIS A 304 -10.19 19.07 0.88
CA HIS A 304 -9.26 19.20 1.99
C HIS A 304 -10.00 19.55 3.29
N ALA A 305 -9.40 19.20 4.43
CA ALA A 305 -9.94 19.42 5.77
C ALA A 305 -10.19 20.90 6.15
N ASP A 306 -9.62 21.85 5.40
CA ASP A 306 -9.83 23.29 5.58
C ASP A 306 -11.09 23.79 4.84
N GLY A 307 -11.84 22.88 4.20
CA GLY A 307 -13.01 23.20 3.41
C GLY A 307 -12.71 23.58 1.96
N SER A 308 -11.46 23.50 1.51
CA SER A 308 -11.12 23.70 0.09
C SER A 308 -11.57 22.50 -0.74
N TRP A 309 -12.10 22.74 -1.93
CA TRP A 309 -12.65 21.68 -2.79
C TRP A 309 -12.52 22.01 -4.28
N VAL A 310 -12.56 20.95 -5.10
CA VAL A 310 -12.55 21.01 -6.56
C VAL A 310 -13.55 20.02 -7.14
N ARG A 311 -14.32 20.45 -8.14
CA ARG A 311 -15.03 19.58 -9.08
C ARG A 311 -14.44 19.74 -10.47
N HIS A 312 -14.30 18.64 -11.19
CA HIS A 312 -13.80 18.63 -12.56
C HIS A 312 -14.81 17.94 -13.47
N ARG A 313 -14.97 18.45 -14.68
CA ARG A 313 -15.77 17.82 -15.72
C ARG A 313 -15.11 17.98 -17.08
N GLN A 314 -15.50 17.10 -17.99
CA GLN A 314 -15.25 17.27 -19.41
C GLN A 314 -16.53 17.80 -20.07
N SER A 315 -16.41 18.91 -20.80
CA SER A 315 -17.48 19.46 -21.65
C SER A 315 -16.98 19.52 -23.07
N ASP A 316 -17.58 18.75 -23.97
CA ASP A 316 -17.12 18.55 -25.35
C ASP A 316 -15.63 18.11 -25.45
N ARG A 317 -14.77 18.99 -25.96
CA ARG A 317 -13.31 18.78 -26.11
C ARG A 317 -12.48 19.58 -25.10
N GLU A 318 -13.13 20.25 -24.15
CA GLU A 318 -12.48 21.09 -23.15
C GLU A 318 -12.70 20.53 -21.74
N TYR A 319 -11.80 20.89 -20.83
CA TYR A 319 -11.95 20.58 -19.42
C TYR A 319 -12.37 21.82 -18.67
N GLU A 320 -13.23 21.63 -17.69
CA GLU A 320 -13.67 22.70 -16.80
C GLU A 320 -13.50 22.28 -15.36
N VAL A 321 -13.23 23.27 -14.52
CA VAL A 321 -13.09 23.10 -13.09
C VAL A 321 -13.97 24.12 -12.36
N ALA A 322 -14.54 23.69 -11.26
CA ALA A 322 -15.11 24.56 -10.26
C ALA A 322 -14.37 24.32 -8.94
N GLU A 323 -14.01 25.39 -8.24
CA GLU A 323 -13.26 25.28 -6.98
C GLU A 323 -13.70 26.37 -6.00
N GLY A 324 -13.56 26.06 -4.71
CA GLY A 324 -13.94 26.98 -3.64
C GLY A 324 -13.26 26.62 -2.32
N GLY A 325 -13.52 27.44 -1.31
CA GLY A 325 -12.87 27.36 0.00
C GLY A 325 -11.60 28.21 0.10
N PRO A 326 -10.84 28.08 1.20
CA PRO A 326 -9.71 28.96 1.50
C PRO A 326 -8.55 28.87 0.51
N ARG A 327 -8.34 27.71 -0.14
CA ARG A 327 -7.29 27.51 -1.13
C ARG A 327 -7.86 27.19 -2.50
N ARG A 328 -7.23 27.75 -3.53
CA ARG A 328 -7.50 27.49 -4.94
C ARG A 328 -6.73 26.23 -5.37
N LEU A 329 -7.23 25.06 -4.94
CA LEU A 329 -6.52 23.79 -5.10
C LEU A 329 -6.19 23.47 -6.57
N TRP A 330 -7.04 23.87 -7.52
CA TRP A 330 -6.76 23.59 -8.94
C TRP A 330 -5.77 24.56 -9.55
N GLU A 331 -5.75 25.82 -9.11
CA GLU A 331 -4.68 26.75 -9.46
C GLU A 331 -3.31 26.26 -8.94
N LEU A 332 -3.29 25.60 -7.76
CA LEU A 332 -2.09 24.91 -7.27
C LEU A 332 -1.69 23.74 -8.17
N VAL A 333 -2.65 22.95 -8.68
CA VAL A 333 -2.39 21.86 -9.65
C VAL A 333 -1.76 22.42 -10.93
N GLU A 334 -2.35 23.47 -11.49
CA GLU A 334 -1.87 24.11 -12.73
C GLU A 334 -0.45 24.68 -12.54
N SER A 335 -0.22 25.42 -11.45
CA SER A 335 1.11 25.96 -11.11
C SER A 335 2.15 24.86 -10.85
N ALA A 336 1.76 23.79 -10.14
CA ALA A 336 2.63 22.64 -9.90
C ALA A 336 3.03 21.94 -11.19
N GLN A 337 2.15 21.92 -12.20
CA GLN A 337 2.48 21.30 -13.47
C GLN A 337 3.51 22.11 -14.27
N GLU A 338 3.38 23.44 -14.28
CA GLU A 338 4.36 24.34 -14.89
C GLU A 338 5.75 24.14 -14.24
N GLU A 339 5.79 24.14 -12.90
CA GLU A 339 7.02 23.88 -12.14
C GLU A 339 7.60 22.50 -12.45
N TRP A 340 6.77 21.46 -12.52
CA TRP A 340 7.21 20.11 -12.86
C TRP A 340 7.82 20.02 -14.27
N LEU A 341 7.26 20.76 -15.24
CA LEU A 341 7.81 20.88 -16.59
C LEU A 341 9.17 21.58 -16.58
N GLU A 342 9.31 22.67 -15.83
CA GLU A 342 10.57 23.42 -15.67
C GLU A 342 11.68 22.58 -15.03
N LEU A 343 11.32 21.70 -14.08
CA LEU A 343 12.25 20.76 -13.44
C LEU A 343 12.65 19.57 -14.34
N GLY A 344 12.22 19.56 -15.60
CA GLY A 344 12.53 18.49 -16.55
C GLY A 344 11.71 17.23 -16.32
N GLN A 345 10.49 17.36 -15.79
CA GLN A 345 9.53 16.27 -15.62
C GLN A 345 10.07 15.12 -14.77
N PRO A 346 10.60 15.40 -13.56
CA PRO A 346 11.23 14.39 -12.72
C PRO A 346 10.25 13.25 -12.44
N TRP A 347 10.74 12.02 -12.62
CA TRP A 347 10.00 10.83 -12.24
C TRP A 347 10.20 10.54 -10.75
N ARG A 348 9.31 9.73 -10.16
CA ARG A 348 9.26 9.50 -8.71
C ARG A 348 10.55 8.91 -8.14
N ASP A 349 11.34 8.19 -8.92
CA ASP A 349 12.63 7.61 -8.52
C ASP A 349 13.75 8.65 -8.28
N ARG A 350 13.56 9.89 -8.75
CA ARG A 350 14.43 11.02 -8.44
C ARG A 350 14.19 11.59 -7.04
N PHE A 351 13.10 11.20 -6.37
CA PHE A 351 12.78 11.68 -5.05
C PHE A 351 13.36 10.76 -3.97
N GLY A 352 13.97 11.37 -2.96
CA GLY A 352 14.47 10.67 -1.78
C GLY A 352 13.86 11.20 -0.50
N LEU A 353 14.23 10.56 0.60
CA LEU A 353 13.76 10.89 1.93
C LEU A 353 14.95 11.08 2.87
N SER A 354 14.82 12.04 3.77
CA SER A 354 15.65 12.16 4.97
C SER A 354 14.73 12.13 6.19
N LEU A 355 15.09 11.29 7.17
CA LEU A 355 14.28 11.01 8.35
C LEU A 355 15.12 11.30 9.59
N ASP A 356 14.59 12.12 10.49
CA ASP A 356 15.16 12.39 11.81
C ASP A 356 14.01 12.50 12.83
N GLY A 357 13.62 11.36 13.40
CA GLY A 357 12.43 11.27 14.24
C GLY A 357 11.17 11.70 13.48
N ASP A 358 10.47 12.70 14.03
CA ASP A 358 9.26 13.27 13.42
C ASP A 358 9.56 14.29 12.30
N ASP A 359 10.81 14.78 12.22
CA ASP A 359 11.24 15.71 11.18
C ASP A 359 11.65 14.93 9.92
N GLN A 360 10.68 14.75 9.03
CA GLN A 360 10.84 13.98 7.80
C GLN A 360 10.64 14.86 6.57
N VAL A 361 11.52 14.72 5.59
CA VAL A 361 11.46 15.48 4.34
C VAL A 361 11.63 14.57 3.14
N ILE A 362 10.90 14.89 2.07
CA ILE A 362 11.15 14.41 0.72
C ILE A 362 12.02 15.44 0.02
N TRP A 363 13.03 14.98 -0.71
CA TRP A 363 13.90 15.84 -1.51
C TRP A 363 13.96 15.39 -2.96
N LEU A 364 14.28 16.30 -3.88
CA LEU A 364 14.51 16.00 -5.29
C LEU A 364 16.02 15.90 -5.55
N ASP A 365 16.45 14.80 -6.16
CA ASP A 365 17.83 14.43 -6.55
C ASP A 365 18.85 14.23 -5.42
N SER A 366 18.96 15.20 -4.49
CA SER A 366 19.84 15.11 -3.32
C SER A 366 19.20 15.76 -2.06
N PRO A 367 19.68 15.40 -0.85
CA PRO A 367 19.21 16.00 0.40
C PRO A 367 19.37 17.52 0.50
N GLU A 368 20.32 18.10 -0.23
CA GLU A 368 20.58 19.55 -0.32
C GLU A 368 19.72 20.25 -1.38
N GLY A 369 18.95 19.47 -2.16
CA GLY A 369 18.06 19.97 -3.21
C GLY A 369 16.77 20.58 -2.66
N ARG A 370 15.78 20.71 -3.54
CA ARG A 370 14.45 21.17 -3.14
C ARG A 370 13.81 20.12 -2.23
N THR A 371 13.21 20.58 -1.13
CA THR A 371 12.59 19.71 -0.13
C THR A 371 11.11 20.03 0.09
N TRP A 372 10.37 19.01 0.52
CA TRP A 372 8.98 19.08 0.94
C TRP A 372 8.84 18.32 2.26
N PRO A 373 8.09 18.83 3.23
CA PRO A 373 7.87 18.11 4.48
C PRO A 373 7.01 16.86 4.24
N LEU A 374 7.42 15.73 4.80
CA LEU A 374 6.61 14.51 4.84
C LEU A 374 5.79 14.54 6.13
N ARG A 375 4.55 15.03 6.05
CA ARG A 375 3.66 15.15 7.20
C ARG A 375 2.50 14.15 7.12
N PRO A 376 2.02 13.66 8.28
CA PRO A 376 0.88 12.76 8.36
C PRO A 376 -0.41 13.28 7.72
#